data_AF-A0ABD0J6K3-F1
#
_entry.id   AF-A0ABD0J6K3-F1
#
_cell.length_a   1.000
_cell.length_b   1.000
_cell.length_c   1.000
_cell.angle_alpha   90.00
_cell.angle_beta   90.00
_cell.angle_gamma   90.00
#
_symmetry.space_group_name_H-M   'P 1'
#
loop_
_entity.id
_entity.type
_entity.pdbx_description
1 polymer ?
#
loop_
_entity_poly.entity_id
_entity_poly.type
_entity_poly.pdbx_seq_one_letter_code
_entity_poly.pdbx_strand_id
1 'polypeptide(L)'
;MPRFRLSYCRGVLYLVIGLAVVELLFLNFLILYTYAWVRQDISAVFSDSDPDVSLMDRLLKSPTFRNLVYEGKSGGFLSLLQETLERVYIVSNPQDSSAETSAFNGRKISFLGLDVSSSGESAYLHRRIVARGRAFTDKYRNIIIDIGANDGLMSSNSFNFIQWGWNAILVEPQLSLLQLAKRNLERYTDPYNEKRQRVILVNAMLGAKDGMEDFVLMSDDMESHRFNPDEEFSNFRGQLIVKVPSLTVVTFAKKYSVPTNFGILSIDAEGVGDVILHQWLDGGFRPAYILYEQLHNKEPISVTAEYMTSKGYKFLTTLGWNYIYEHQDLPDEGLNQQGFDS
;
A
#
# COMPACT_ATOMS: atom_id res chain seq x y z
N MET A 1 46.80 50.26 -14.70
CA MET A 1 46.51 49.51 -13.45
C MET A 1 45.40 48.43 -13.53
N PRO A 2 45.14 47.69 -14.63
CA PRO A 2 44.13 46.61 -14.62
C PRO A 2 44.66 45.19 -14.27
N ARG A 3 45.99 44.95 -14.27
CA ARG A 3 46.55 43.60 -14.05
C ARG A 3 46.44 43.07 -12.61
N PHE A 4 46.31 43.95 -11.61
CA PHE A 4 46.21 43.53 -10.20
C PHE A 4 44.84 42.94 -9.83
N ARG A 5 43.74 43.35 -10.49
CA ARG A 5 42.40 42.85 -10.17
C ARG A 5 42.19 41.39 -10.60
N LEU A 6 42.80 40.97 -11.71
CA LEU A 6 42.64 39.62 -12.24
C LEU A 6 43.28 38.55 -11.35
N SER A 7 44.39 38.88 -10.68
CA SER A 7 45.10 37.95 -9.79
C SER A 7 44.32 37.67 -8.51
N TYR A 8 43.65 38.70 -7.96
CA TYR A 8 42.85 38.56 -6.75
C TYR A 8 41.61 37.70 -6.97
N CYS A 9 40.88 37.91 -8.07
CA CYS A 9 39.71 37.10 -8.41
C CYS A 9 40.05 35.61 -8.58
N ARG A 10 41.22 35.29 -9.16
CA ARG A 10 41.70 33.90 -9.27
C ARG A 10 42.01 33.31 -7.90
N GLY A 11 42.68 34.07 -7.02
CA GLY A 11 42.97 33.63 -5.65
C GLY A 11 41.71 33.30 -4.85
N VAL A 12 40.68 34.16 -4.92
CA VAL A 12 39.39 33.91 -4.26
C VAL A 12 38.68 32.69 -4.84
N LEU A 13 38.68 32.53 -6.18
CA LEU A 13 38.08 31.36 -6.82
C LEU A 13 38.76 30.05 -6.38
N TYR A 14 40.10 30.01 -6.33
CA TYR A 14 40.82 28.83 -5.87
C TYR A 14 40.55 28.53 -4.39
N LEU A 15 40.41 29.55 -3.54
CA LEU A 15 40.05 29.37 -2.13
C LEU A 15 38.65 28.73 -2.00
N VAL A 16 37.65 29.24 -2.71
CA VAL A 16 36.27 28.72 -2.67
C VAL A 16 36.22 27.27 -3.17
N ILE A 17 36.88 26.98 -4.30
CA ILE A 17 36.97 25.60 -4.81
C ILE A 17 37.69 24.70 -3.80
N GLY A 18 38.79 25.18 -3.19
CA GLY A 18 39.52 24.44 -2.17
C GLY A 18 38.65 24.08 -0.95
N LEU A 19 37.86 25.03 -0.45
CA LEU A 19 36.93 24.79 0.66
C LEU A 19 35.84 23.77 0.28
N ALA A 20 35.23 23.91 -0.90
CA ALA A 20 34.21 22.97 -1.37
C ALA A 20 34.74 21.53 -1.50
N VAL A 21 35.98 21.36 -1.97
CA VAL A 21 36.63 20.04 -2.04
C VAL A 21 36.86 19.45 -0.64
N VAL A 22 37.31 20.26 0.32
CA VAL A 22 37.51 19.83 1.71
C VAL A 22 36.19 19.42 2.36
N GLU A 23 35.12 20.19 2.17
CA GLU A 23 33.78 19.86 2.66
C GLU A 23 33.26 18.56 2.06
N LEU A 24 33.42 18.36 0.75
CA LEU A 24 33.00 17.12 0.09
C LEU A 24 33.78 15.90 0.59
N LEU A 25 35.07 16.04 0.84
CA LEU A 25 35.89 14.97 1.43
C LEU A 25 35.42 14.65 2.86
N PHE A 26 35.17 15.68 3.68
CA PHE A 26 34.68 15.49 5.05
C PHE A 26 33.32 14.78 5.07
N LEU A 27 32.40 15.18 4.19
CA LEU A 27 31.10 14.54 4.05
C LEU A 27 31.24 13.06 3.64
N ASN A 28 32.12 12.75 2.68
CA ASN A 28 32.37 11.37 2.27
C ASN A 28 32.98 10.54 3.41
N PHE A 29 33.91 11.10 4.18
CA PHE A 29 34.45 10.42 5.36
C PHE A 29 33.38 10.18 6.41
N LEU A 30 32.49 11.14 6.65
CA LEU A 30 31.36 10.99 7.57
C LEU A 30 30.42 9.87 7.10
N ILE A 31 30.05 9.84 5.81
CA ILE A 31 29.20 8.78 5.24
C ILE A 31 29.85 7.41 5.40
N LEU A 32 31.14 7.27 5.04
CA LEU A 32 31.86 6.01 5.16
C LEU A 32 32.02 5.56 6.62
N TYR A 33 32.29 6.50 7.52
CA TYR A 33 32.37 6.23 8.96
C TYR A 33 31.02 5.77 9.50
N THR A 34 29.94 6.50 9.22
CA THR A 34 28.58 6.11 9.62
C THR A 34 28.18 4.78 9.02
N TYR A 35 28.51 4.52 7.75
CA TYR A 35 28.25 3.22 7.12
C TYR A 35 29.02 2.08 7.79
N ALA A 36 30.32 2.25 8.05
CA ALA A 36 31.14 1.24 8.71
C ALA A 36 30.64 0.95 10.13
N TRP A 37 30.27 2.00 10.87
CA TRP A 37 29.72 1.91 12.21
C TRP A 37 28.35 1.21 12.21
N VAL A 38 27.41 1.63 11.36
CA VAL A 38 26.10 0.98 11.20
C VAL A 38 26.27 -0.48 10.77
N ARG A 39 27.18 -0.77 9.84
CA ARG A 39 27.45 -2.13 9.37
C ARG A 39 27.98 -3.02 10.49
N GLN A 40 28.88 -2.53 11.33
CA GLN A 40 29.42 -3.29 12.45
C GLN A 40 28.30 -3.68 13.44
N ASP A 41 27.47 -2.71 13.81
CA ASP A 41 26.36 -2.92 14.75
C ASP A 41 25.27 -3.83 14.15
N ILE A 42 24.92 -3.63 12.89
CA ILE A 42 23.98 -4.50 12.16
C ILE A 42 24.54 -5.91 12.05
N SER A 43 25.82 -6.08 11.69
CA SER A 43 26.42 -7.41 11.55
C SER A 43 26.41 -8.20 12.85
N ALA A 44 26.58 -7.54 13.99
CA ALA A 44 26.46 -8.18 15.30
C ALA A 44 25.03 -8.71 15.53
N VAL A 45 24.01 -7.92 15.19
CA VAL A 45 22.58 -8.29 15.29
C VAL A 45 22.24 -9.49 14.40
N PHE A 46 22.78 -9.54 13.18
CA PHE A 46 22.52 -10.63 12.24
C PHE A 46 23.41 -11.87 12.45
N SER A 47 24.50 -11.75 13.22
CA SER A 47 25.38 -12.87 13.55
C SER A 47 24.88 -13.74 14.70
N ASP A 48 23.94 -13.22 15.50
CA ASP A 48 23.26 -14.00 16.53
C ASP A 48 22.33 -15.01 15.84
N SER A 49 22.56 -16.31 16.04
CA SER A 49 21.91 -17.38 15.27
C SER A 49 20.66 -17.94 15.95
N ASP A 50 20.19 -17.36 17.05
CA ASP A 50 19.02 -17.85 17.77
C ASP A 50 17.76 -17.75 16.90
N PRO A 51 17.16 -18.84 16.41
CA PRO A 51 16.03 -18.78 15.49
C PRO A 51 14.72 -18.29 16.15
N ASP A 52 14.62 -18.32 17.48
CA ASP A 52 13.36 -18.07 18.20
C ASP A 52 13.16 -16.59 18.54
N VAL A 53 14.20 -15.75 18.41
CA VAL A 53 14.14 -14.33 18.74
C VAL A 53 13.85 -13.51 17.49
N SER A 54 12.80 -12.69 17.50
CA SER A 54 12.47 -11.81 16.38
C SER A 54 13.64 -10.87 16.06
N LEU A 55 13.82 -10.50 14.78
CA LEU A 55 14.84 -9.52 14.38
C LEU A 55 14.75 -8.23 15.22
N MET A 56 13.53 -7.83 15.59
CA MET A 56 13.29 -6.59 16.31
C MET A 56 13.75 -6.67 17.76
N ASP A 57 13.56 -7.80 18.43
CA ASP A 57 14.10 -8.01 19.77
C ASP A 57 15.63 -8.00 19.76
N ARG A 58 16.26 -8.50 18.68
CA ARG A 58 17.72 -8.42 18.51
C ARG A 58 18.19 -6.98 18.26
N LEU A 59 17.46 -6.21 17.45
CA LEU A 59 17.75 -4.79 17.25
C LEU A 59 17.59 -4.00 18.56
N LEU A 60 16.53 -4.24 19.34
CA LEU A 60 16.28 -3.57 20.62
C LEU A 60 17.30 -3.95 21.72
N LYS A 61 17.92 -5.14 21.61
CA LYS A 61 19.04 -5.54 22.48
C LYS A 61 20.31 -4.75 22.22
N SER A 62 20.50 -4.18 21.03
CA SER A 62 21.67 -3.34 20.73
C SER A 62 21.57 -2.02 21.53
N PRO A 63 22.53 -1.71 22.42
CA PRO A 63 22.52 -0.46 23.18
C PRO A 63 22.51 0.78 22.28
N THR A 64 23.21 0.69 21.15
CA THR A 64 23.24 1.75 20.14
C THR A 64 21.86 2.01 19.56
N PHE A 65 21.21 0.96 19.07
CA PHE A 65 19.89 1.07 18.46
C PHE A 65 18.86 1.52 19.49
N ARG A 66 18.96 0.97 20.71
CA ARG A 66 18.13 1.36 21.85
C ARG A 66 18.28 2.85 22.19
N ASN A 67 19.51 3.37 22.24
CA ASN A 67 19.75 4.79 22.51
C ASN A 67 19.28 5.67 21.36
N LEU A 68 19.49 5.27 20.11
CA LEU A 68 18.98 5.96 18.92
C LEU A 68 17.44 5.99 18.88
N VAL A 69 16.80 4.90 19.32
CA VAL A 69 15.36 4.76 19.57
C VAL A 69 14.90 5.69 20.70
N TYR A 70 15.63 5.75 21.82
CA TYR A 70 15.27 6.59 22.98
C TYR A 70 15.48 8.09 22.73
N GLU A 71 16.57 8.49 22.08
CA GLU A 71 16.81 9.87 21.67
C GLU A 71 15.86 10.26 20.53
N GLY A 72 15.52 9.30 19.66
CA GLY A 72 14.51 9.45 18.62
C GLY A 72 13.07 9.56 19.15
N LYS A 73 12.77 9.02 20.34
CA LYS A 73 11.45 9.15 21.00
C LYS A 73 11.09 10.60 21.31
N SER A 74 12.06 11.45 21.62
CA SER A 74 11.83 12.88 21.81
C SER A 74 11.59 13.67 20.52
N GLY A 75 11.85 13.08 19.35
CA GLY A 75 11.79 13.76 18.04
C GLY A 75 10.84 13.14 17.02
N GLY A 76 9.95 12.21 17.41
CA GLY A 76 9.05 11.52 16.48
C GLY A 76 9.73 10.46 15.58
N PHE A 77 11.02 10.21 15.76
CA PHE A 77 11.74 9.20 14.98
C PHE A 77 11.32 7.78 15.35
N LEU A 78 10.91 7.52 16.60
CA LEU A 78 10.43 6.18 16.98
C LEU A 78 9.09 5.84 16.32
N SER A 79 8.15 6.79 16.23
CA SER A 79 6.88 6.54 15.53
C SER A 79 7.15 6.30 14.05
N LEU A 80 8.02 7.08 13.41
CA LEU A 80 8.43 6.87 12.02
C LEU A 80 9.14 5.53 11.81
N LEU A 81 10.03 5.14 12.72
CA LEU A 81 10.78 3.89 12.61
C LEU A 81 9.91 2.67 12.94
N GLN A 82 9.04 2.75 13.94
CA GLN A 82 8.05 1.72 14.24
C GLN A 82 7.08 1.55 13.07
N GLU A 83 6.55 2.64 12.52
CA GLU A 83 5.70 2.64 11.34
C GLU A 83 6.42 2.06 10.11
N THR A 84 7.67 2.45 9.88
CA THR A 84 8.48 1.89 8.78
C THR A 84 8.76 0.40 8.99
N LEU A 85 9.07 -0.04 10.21
CA LEU A 85 9.40 -1.44 10.51
C LEU A 85 8.18 -2.35 10.54
N GLU A 86 7.02 -1.88 11.02
CA GLU A 86 5.76 -2.62 10.94
C GLU A 86 5.32 -2.85 9.49
N ARG A 87 5.73 -1.95 8.59
CA ARG A 87 5.55 -2.09 7.14
C ARG A 87 6.59 -3.05 6.53
N VAL A 88 7.72 -3.33 7.16
CA VAL A 88 8.70 -4.28 6.62
C VAL A 88 8.24 -5.71 6.84
N TYR A 89 8.06 -6.46 5.75
CA TYR A 89 7.71 -7.88 5.81
C TYR A 89 8.72 -8.73 5.04
N ILE A 90 8.90 -9.98 5.49
CA ILE A 90 9.71 -10.98 4.81
C ILE A 90 8.76 -12.04 4.28
N VAL A 91 8.58 -12.09 2.96
CA VAL A 91 7.85 -13.20 2.35
C VAL A 91 8.86 -14.31 2.11
N SER A 92 8.80 -15.35 2.94
CA SER A 92 9.46 -16.61 2.66
C SER A 92 8.47 -17.49 1.90
N ASN A 93 8.79 -17.86 0.65
CA ASN A 93 7.92 -18.74 -0.11
C ASN A 93 8.01 -20.14 0.54
N PRO A 94 6.92 -20.67 1.13
CA PRO A 94 6.97 -21.98 1.75
C PRO A 94 7.23 -23.02 0.66
N GLN A 95 8.26 -23.85 0.88
CA GLN A 95 8.45 -25.06 0.10
C GLN A 95 7.18 -25.89 0.22
N ASP A 96 6.46 -26.08 -0.89
CA ASP A 96 5.53 -27.20 -1.00
C ASP A 96 6.36 -28.49 -0.97
N SER A 97 6.61 -28.96 0.25
CA SER A 97 7.10 -30.29 0.54
C SER A 97 5.94 -31.28 0.42
N SER A 98 5.44 -31.52 -0.80
CA SER A 98 4.81 -32.79 -1.20
C SER A 98 4.22 -32.73 -2.62
N ALA A 99 5.06 -32.62 -3.65
CA ALA A 99 4.74 -33.14 -4.97
C ALA A 99 6.04 -33.39 -5.73
N GLU A 100 6.54 -34.62 -5.62
CA GLU A 100 7.55 -35.16 -6.51
C GLU A 100 7.01 -35.17 -7.94
N THR A 101 7.16 -34.10 -8.70
CA THR A 101 7.43 -34.20 -10.15
C THR A 101 7.88 -32.88 -10.76
N SER A 102 9.14 -32.91 -11.20
CA SER A 102 9.76 -32.13 -12.28
C SER A 102 10.04 -30.62 -12.09
N ALA A 103 11.33 -30.39 -11.82
CA ALA A 103 12.19 -29.45 -12.55
C ALA A 103 12.12 -27.94 -12.24
N PHE A 104 11.83 -27.56 -11.00
CA PHE A 104 12.23 -26.23 -10.50
C PHE A 104 13.04 -26.34 -9.21
N ASN A 105 14.36 -26.30 -9.34
CA ASN A 105 15.30 -26.16 -8.24
C ASN A 105 15.32 -24.67 -7.80
N GLY A 106 14.16 -24.17 -7.38
CA GLY A 106 13.90 -22.75 -7.10
C GLY A 106 14.50 -22.32 -5.76
N ARG A 107 15.41 -21.35 -5.81
CA ARG A 107 15.95 -20.68 -4.62
C ARG A 107 14.79 -20.16 -3.75
N LYS A 108 14.89 -20.35 -2.42
CA LYS A 108 14.10 -19.60 -1.43
C LYS A 108 14.46 -18.12 -1.58
N ILE A 109 13.69 -17.39 -2.38
CA ILE A 109 13.82 -15.93 -2.45
C ILE A 109 12.94 -15.40 -1.34
N SER A 110 13.58 -15.05 -0.22
CA SER A 110 12.96 -14.18 0.78
C SER A 110 13.13 -12.75 0.29
N PHE A 111 12.05 -12.07 -0.07
CA PHE A 111 12.13 -10.64 -0.34
C PHE A 111 11.70 -9.85 0.89
N LEU A 112 12.47 -8.80 1.18
CA LEU A 112 12.13 -7.77 2.13
C LEU A 112 11.22 -6.78 1.40
N GLY A 113 9.93 -6.80 1.70
CA GLY A 113 8.97 -5.83 1.18
C GLY A 113 8.64 -4.77 2.22
N LEU A 114 8.16 -3.61 1.77
CA LEU A 114 7.62 -2.56 2.62
C LEU A 114 6.14 -2.40 2.26
N ASP A 115 5.26 -2.44 3.25
CA ASP A 115 3.84 -2.15 3.12
C ASP A 115 3.66 -0.66 2.83
N VAL A 116 3.19 -0.36 1.64
CA VAL A 116 3.03 1.01 1.16
C VAL A 116 1.62 1.53 1.40
N SER A 117 0.72 0.73 1.97
CA SER A 117 -0.62 1.21 2.33
C SER A 117 -0.53 2.25 3.45
N SER A 118 -1.58 3.04 3.61
CA SER A 118 -1.58 4.22 4.49
C SER A 118 -1.25 3.88 5.94
N SER A 119 -1.76 2.76 6.46
CA SER A 119 -1.67 2.37 7.88
C SER A 119 -1.42 0.86 8.08
N GLY A 120 -0.75 0.20 7.14
CA GLY A 120 -0.37 -1.22 7.27
C GLY A 120 -1.50 -2.22 6.99
N GLU A 121 -2.55 -1.78 6.29
CA GLU A 121 -3.71 -2.58 5.89
C GLU A 121 -3.31 -3.82 5.09
N SER A 122 -2.35 -3.71 4.16
CA SER A 122 -1.96 -4.83 3.30
C SER A 122 -1.33 -5.95 4.12
N ALA A 123 -0.39 -5.63 5.00
CA ALA A 123 0.28 -6.58 5.88
C ALA A 123 -0.70 -7.19 6.89
N TYR A 124 -1.62 -6.38 7.42
CA TYR A 124 -2.70 -6.86 8.31
C TYR A 124 -3.54 -7.95 7.62
N LEU A 125 -4.05 -7.65 6.42
CA LEU A 125 -4.89 -8.60 5.67
C LEU A 125 -4.11 -9.82 5.19
N HIS A 126 -2.87 -9.64 4.74
CA HIS A 126 -2.01 -10.75 4.30
C HIS A 126 -1.79 -11.78 5.40
N ARG A 127 -1.49 -11.35 6.64
CA ARG A 127 -1.35 -12.27 7.77
C ARG A 127 -2.61 -13.09 8.00
N ARG A 128 -3.79 -12.47 7.91
CA ARG A 128 -5.07 -13.18 8.04
C ARG A 128 -5.29 -14.17 6.91
N ILE A 129 -5.05 -13.76 5.66
CA ILE A 129 -5.19 -14.63 4.48
C ILE A 129 -4.28 -15.85 4.59
N VAL A 130 -3.01 -15.66 4.96
CA VAL A 130 -2.05 -16.76 5.16
C VAL A 130 -2.51 -17.67 6.30
N ALA A 131 -3.00 -17.13 7.41
CA ALA A 131 -3.52 -17.93 8.53
C ALA A 131 -4.71 -18.81 8.14
N ARG A 132 -5.54 -18.39 7.16
CA ARG A 132 -6.64 -19.21 6.61
C ARG A 132 -6.16 -20.28 5.62
N GLY A 133 -5.01 -20.07 4.97
CA GLY A 133 -4.42 -21.01 4.03
C GLY A 133 -5.40 -21.49 2.95
N ARG A 134 -5.56 -22.80 2.81
CA ARG A 134 -6.44 -23.42 1.78
C ARG A 134 -7.90 -23.00 1.89
N ALA A 135 -8.40 -22.79 3.11
CA ALA A 135 -9.79 -22.37 3.32
C ALA A 135 -10.11 -21.04 2.61
N PHE A 136 -9.11 -20.17 2.46
CA PHE A 136 -9.25 -18.95 1.67
C PHE A 136 -9.24 -19.25 0.16
N THR A 137 -8.20 -19.94 -0.33
CA THR A 137 -7.99 -20.14 -1.78
C THR A 137 -9.04 -21.03 -2.43
N ASP A 138 -9.67 -21.93 -1.67
CA ASP A 138 -10.74 -22.80 -2.16
C ASP A 138 -12.04 -22.01 -2.42
N LYS A 139 -12.24 -20.87 -1.74
CA LYS A 139 -13.47 -20.09 -1.80
C LYS A 139 -13.32 -18.77 -2.56
N TYR A 140 -12.17 -18.12 -2.44
CA TYR A 140 -11.92 -16.78 -2.98
C TYR A 140 -10.79 -16.79 -4.00
N ARG A 141 -10.95 -16.00 -5.06
CA ARG A 141 -9.87 -15.74 -6.01
C ARG A 141 -8.94 -14.66 -5.45
N ASN A 142 -7.63 -14.86 -5.60
CA ASN A 142 -6.59 -13.88 -5.26
C ASN A 142 -6.63 -12.69 -6.25
N ILE A 143 -7.65 -11.85 -6.09
CA ILE A 143 -7.89 -10.63 -6.84
C ILE A 143 -8.17 -9.52 -5.83
N ILE A 144 -7.48 -8.39 -6.03
CA ILE A 144 -7.83 -7.12 -5.39
C ILE A 144 -8.48 -6.19 -6.41
N ILE A 145 -9.59 -5.57 -6.02
CA ILE A 145 -10.22 -4.49 -6.78
C ILE A 145 -10.05 -3.23 -5.96
N ASP A 146 -9.36 -2.24 -6.52
CA ASP A 146 -8.96 -1.02 -5.83
C ASP A 146 -9.59 0.18 -6.55
N ILE A 147 -10.55 0.82 -5.88
CA ILE A 147 -11.33 1.93 -6.41
C ILE A 147 -10.81 3.20 -5.75
N GLY A 148 -10.41 4.19 -6.56
CA GLY A 148 -9.60 5.32 -6.11
C GLY A 148 -8.12 5.00 -6.07
N ALA A 149 -7.63 4.21 -7.02
CA ALA A 149 -6.29 3.65 -6.94
C ALA A 149 -5.16 4.69 -7.08
N ASN A 150 -5.48 5.94 -7.47
CA ASN A 150 -4.55 7.06 -7.56
C ASN A 150 -3.29 6.67 -8.38
N ASP A 151 -2.08 6.84 -7.83
CA ASP A 151 -0.81 6.54 -8.47
C ASP A 151 -0.37 5.07 -8.35
N GLY A 152 -1.22 4.21 -7.76
CA GLY A 152 -0.99 2.79 -7.59
C GLY A 152 0.24 2.42 -6.75
N LEU A 153 0.81 3.36 -5.98
CA LEU A 153 2.00 3.14 -5.17
C LEU A 153 1.91 3.79 -3.78
N MET A 154 1.76 5.12 -3.74
CA MET A 154 1.70 5.87 -2.49
C MET A 154 0.38 5.59 -1.79
N SER A 155 0.43 5.13 -0.54
CA SER A 155 -0.76 4.75 0.23
C SER A 155 -1.62 3.68 -0.44
N SER A 156 -1.07 2.91 -1.38
CA SER A 156 -1.85 1.96 -2.19
C SER A 156 -2.22 0.70 -1.39
N ASN A 157 -3.51 0.40 -1.36
CA ASN A 157 -4.03 -0.85 -0.79
C ASN A 157 -3.80 -2.06 -1.70
N SER A 158 -3.45 -1.86 -2.98
CA SER A 158 -3.27 -2.94 -3.96
C SER A 158 -1.82 -3.26 -4.31
N PHE A 159 -0.90 -2.30 -4.16
CA PHE A 159 0.49 -2.45 -4.59
C PHE A 159 1.18 -3.70 -3.99
N ASN A 160 1.08 -3.92 -2.67
CA ASN A 160 1.73 -5.06 -2.04
C ASN A 160 1.14 -6.40 -2.49
N PHE A 161 -0.18 -6.49 -2.68
CA PHE A 161 -0.80 -7.70 -3.24
C PHE A 161 -0.33 -7.98 -4.67
N ILE A 162 -0.13 -6.94 -5.48
CA ILE A 162 0.48 -7.09 -6.81
C ILE A 162 1.91 -7.63 -6.69
N GLN A 163 2.73 -7.11 -5.77
CA GLN A 163 4.06 -7.65 -5.52
C GLN A 163 4.04 -9.12 -5.06
N TRP A 164 2.97 -9.52 -4.37
CA TRP A 164 2.72 -10.90 -3.94
C TRP A 164 2.10 -11.79 -5.03
N GLY A 165 1.98 -11.29 -6.27
CA GLY A 165 1.51 -12.04 -7.42
C GLY A 165 -0.02 -12.10 -7.58
N TRP A 166 -0.78 -11.28 -6.86
CA TRP A 166 -2.23 -11.23 -7.00
C TRP A 166 -2.65 -10.57 -8.30
N ASN A 167 -3.77 -11.01 -8.85
CA ASN A 167 -4.42 -10.23 -9.91
C ASN A 167 -4.99 -8.94 -9.31
N ALA A 168 -5.05 -7.89 -10.11
CA ALA A 168 -5.59 -6.61 -9.64
C ALA A 168 -6.41 -5.90 -10.71
N ILE A 169 -7.42 -5.15 -10.27
CA ILE A 169 -8.14 -4.20 -11.11
C ILE A 169 -8.15 -2.86 -10.37
N LEU A 170 -7.42 -1.89 -10.90
CA LEU A 170 -7.29 -0.55 -10.33
C LEU A 170 -8.17 0.40 -11.13
N VAL A 171 -9.03 1.16 -10.45
CA VAL A 171 -9.98 2.09 -11.03
C VAL A 171 -9.61 3.50 -10.58
N GLU A 172 -9.28 4.36 -11.56
CA GLU A 172 -8.86 5.75 -11.31
C GLU A 172 -9.41 6.67 -12.43
N PRO A 173 -10.29 7.64 -12.10
CA PRO A 173 -10.86 8.57 -13.08
C PRO A 173 -9.85 9.55 -13.67
N GLN A 174 -8.80 9.96 -12.95
CA GLN A 174 -7.80 10.91 -13.44
C GLN A 174 -6.73 10.20 -14.28
N LEU A 175 -6.70 10.52 -15.58
CA LEU A 175 -5.84 9.84 -16.55
C LEU A 175 -4.34 9.98 -16.23
N SER A 176 -3.90 11.12 -15.68
CA SER A 176 -2.50 11.34 -15.27
C SER A 176 -2.06 10.39 -14.15
N LEU A 177 -2.90 10.21 -13.12
CA LEU A 177 -2.66 9.29 -12.01
C LEU A 177 -2.66 7.84 -12.47
N LEU A 178 -3.64 7.44 -13.29
CA LEU A 178 -3.66 6.08 -13.86
C LEU A 178 -2.40 5.78 -14.71
N GLN A 179 -1.88 6.77 -15.44
CA GLN A 179 -0.61 6.63 -16.18
C GLN A 179 0.60 6.54 -15.25
N LEU A 180 0.57 7.21 -14.10
CA LEU A 180 1.59 7.05 -13.06
C LEU A 180 1.52 5.66 -12.42
N ALA A 181 0.32 5.18 -12.07
CA ALA A 181 0.06 3.81 -11.62
C ALA A 181 0.63 2.77 -12.59
N LYS A 182 0.38 2.94 -13.90
CA LYS A 182 0.97 2.07 -14.91
C LYS A 182 2.50 2.00 -14.82
N ARG A 183 3.16 3.14 -14.70
CA ARG A 183 4.63 3.23 -14.62
C ARG A 183 5.16 2.63 -13.31
N ASN A 184 4.48 2.88 -12.19
CA ASN A 184 4.85 2.37 -10.88
C ASN A 184 4.71 0.84 -10.81
N LEU A 185 3.70 0.27 -11.46
CA LEU A 185 3.36 -1.16 -11.40
C LEU A 185 4.04 -2.03 -12.46
N GLU A 186 4.55 -1.45 -13.55
CA GLU A 186 5.09 -2.20 -14.71
C GLU A 186 6.19 -3.20 -14.32
N ARG A 187 7.03 -2.86 -13.34
CA ARG A 187 8.14 -3.72 -12.89
C ARG A 187 7.72 -4.82 -11.90
N TYR A 188 6.53 -4.71 -11.32
CA TYR A 188 6.02 -5.62 -10.30
C TYR A 188 4.90 -6.52 -10.84
N THR A 189 4.34 -6.17 -12.00
CA THR A 189 3.33 -6.97 -12.69
C THR A 189 4.02 -8.07 -13.48
N ASP A 190 3.82 -9.32 -13.07
CA ASP A 190 4.38 -10.51 -13.72
C ASP A 190 5.88 -10.36 -14.02
N PRO A 191 6.74 -10.11 -13.01
CA PRO A 191 8.14 -9.74 -13.21
C PRO A 191 8.96 -10.82 -13.94
N TYR A 192 8.45 -12.06 -13.95
CA TYR A 192 9.05 -13.21 -14.63
C TYR A 192 8.35 -13.57 -15.96
N ASN A 193 7.36 -12.78 -16.40
CA ASN A 193 6.60 -12.94 -17.64
C ASN A 193 6.01 -14.37 -17.79
N GLU A 194 5.49 -14.92 -16.70
CA GLU A 194 4.91 -16.26 -16.64
C GLU A 194 3.43 -16.28 -17.07
N LYS A 195 2.84 -15.11 -17.30
CA LYS A 195 1.42 -14.89 -17.63
C LYS A 195 0.48 -15.42 -16.55
N ARG A 196 0.95 -15.48 -15.31
CA ARG A 196 0.18 -15.95 -14.14
C ARG A 196 -0.55 -14.82 -13.42
N GLN A 197 -0.17 -13.58 -13.69
CA GLN A 197 -0.72 -12.40 -13.06
C GLN A 197 -1.31 -11.46 -14.12
N ARG A 198 -2.49 -10.90 -13.80
CA ARG A 198 -3.21 -9.93 -14.61
C ARG A 198 -3.52 -8.70 -13.77
N VAL A 199 -2.93 -7.57 -14.15
CA VAL A 199 -3.23 -6.25 -13.58
C VAL A 199 -3.94 -5.41 -14.65
N ILE A 200 -5.14 -4.93 -14.34
CA ILE A 200 -5.97 -4.13 -15.24
C ILE A 200 -6.08 -2.72 -14.66
N LEU A 201 -5.82 -1.73 -15.50
CA LEU A 201 -5.96 -0.30 -15.17
C LEU A 201 -7.20 0.23 -15.89
N VAL A 202 -8.11 0.86 -15.16
CA VAL A 202 -9.40 1.31 -15.66
C VAL A 202 -9.55 2.81 -15.46
N ASN A 203 -9.56 3.57 -16.58
CA ASN A 203 -9.84 5.01 -16.54
C ASN A 203 -11.35 5.27 -16.50
N ALA A 204 -11.93 5.15 -15.33
CA ALA A 204 -13.34 5.44 -15.06
C ALA A 204 -13.52 5.72 -13.58
N MET A 205 -14.64 6.34 -13.22
CA MET A 205 -15.17 6.26 -11.86
C MET A 205 -16.22 5.16 -11.78
N LEU A 206 -16.44 4.62 -10.57
CA LEU A 206 -17.65 3.86 -10.29
C LEU A 206 -18.72 4.80 -9.73
N GLY A 207 -19.94 4.68 -10.22
CA GLY A 207 -21.02 5.59 -9.90
C GLY A 207 -22.39 4.94 -9.95
N ALA A 208 -23.44 5.75 -9.81
CA ALA A 208 -24.82 5.27 -9.78
C ALA A 208 -25.38 4.88 -11.16
N LYS A 209 -24.74 5.33 -12.26
CA LYS A 209 -25.19 5.10 -13.63
C LYS A 209 -24.01 5.01 -14.60
N ASP A 210 -24.22 4.29 -15.69
CA ASP A 210 -23.27 4.27 -16.80
C ASP A 210 -23.36 5.59 -17.60
N GLY A 211 -22.23 6.11 -18.06
CA GLY A 211 -22.20 7.29 -18.95
C GLY A 211 -20.97 8.16 -18.78
N MET A 212 -21.13 9.45 -19.00
CA MET A 212 -20.12 10.46 -18.67
C MET A 212 -20.62 11.29 -17.49
N GLU A 213 -19.78 11.50 -16.48
CA GLU A 213 -20.09 12.31 -15.31
C GLU A 213 -19.07 13.42 -15.11
N ASP A 214 -19.51 14.51 -14.48
CA ASP A 214 -18.66 15.64 -14.13
C ASP A 214 -17.82 15.27 -12.90
N PHE A 215 -16.52 15.45 -13.02
CA PHE A 215 -15.51 15.13 -12.02
C PHE A 215 -14.65 16.35 -11.77
N VAL A 216 -14.38 16.64 -10.50
CA VAL A 216 -13.70 17.85 -10.05
C VAL A 216 -12.24 17.50 -9.83
N LEU A 217 -11.35 18.11 -10.62
CA LEU A 217 -9.92 18.05 -10.40
C LEU A 217 -9.50 19.19 -9.46
N MET A 218 -8.90 18.82 -8.35
CA MET A 218 -8.25 19.76 -7.42
C MET A 218 -6.80 20.01 -7.82
N SER A 219 -6.23 21.15 -7.42
CA SER A 219 -4.85 21.51 -7.75
C SER A 219 -3.82 20.64 -7.04
N ASP A 220 -4.19 20.09 -5.88
CA ASP A 220 -3.50 18.96 -5.27
C ASP A 220 -4.19 17.69 -5.78
N ASP A 221 -3.47 16.92 -6.61
CA ASP A 221 -4.03 15.78 -7.37
C ASP A 221 -4.69 14.69 -6.48
N MET A 222 -4.46 14.70 -5.15
CA MET A 222 -4.90 13.66 -4.22
C MET A 222 -6.30 13.83 -3.64
N GLU A 223 -7.00 14.95 -3.85
CA GLU A 223 -8.34 15.22 -3.25
C GLU A 223 -9.46 15.40 -4.31
N SER A 224 -9.25 14.85 -5.52
CA SER A 224 -10.21 14.98 -6.62
C SER A 224 -11.47 14.13 -6.37
N HIS A 225 -12.65 14.70 -6.58
CA HIS A 225 -13.93 14.08 -6.19
C HIS A 225 -15.02 14.25 -7.26
N ARG A 226 -16.13 13.51 -7.11
CA ARG A 226 -17.29 13.65 -8.00
C ARG A 226 -17.96 15.00 -7.81
N PHE A 227 -18.35 15.65 -8.91
CA PHE A 227 -19.08 16.91 -8.82
C PHE A 227 -20.45 16.74 -8.14
N ASN A 228 -20.67 17.51 -7.06
CA ASN A 228 -21.93 17.57 -6.34
C ASN A 228 -22.57 18.96 -6.54
N PRO A 229 -23.69 19.08 -7.28
CA PRO A 229 -24.32 20.38 -7.56
C PRO A 229 -24.93 21.04 -6.31
N ASP A 230 -25.15 20.28 -5.24
CA ASP A 230 -25.71 20.79 -3.98
C ASP A 230 -24.64 21.39 -3.05
N GLU A 231 -23.36 21.17 -3.33
CA GLU A 231 -22.28 21.85 -2.61
C GLU A 231 -22.12 23.28 -3.13
N GLU A 232 -22.10 24.26 -2.22
CA GLU A 232 -22.15 25.67 -2.61
C GLU A 232 -21.04 26.02 -3.62
N PHE A 233 -21.47 26.46 -4.80
CA PHE A 233 -20.64 26.95 -5.92
C PHE A 233 -19.60 28.02 -5.51
N SER A 234 -19.73 28.62 -4.32
CA SER A 234 -18.87 29.66 -3.77
C SER A 234 -17.42 29.19 -3.52
N ASN A 235 -17.19 27.89 -3.32
CA ASN A 235 -15.85 27.32 -3.06
C ASN A 235 -15.10 26.86 -4.33
N PHE A 236 -15.71 26.89 -5.52
CA PHE A 236 -15.14 26.34 -6.76
C PHE A 236 -14.16 27.29 -7.49
N ARG A 237 -13.71 28.39 -6.88
CA ARG A 237 -12.76 29.31 -7.52
C ARG A 237 -11.40 28.62 -7.74
N GLY A 238 -11.20 28.08 -8.93
CA GLY A 238 -9.94 27.47 -9.37
C GLY A 238 -10.00 25.97 -9.65
N GLN A 239 -11.15 25.32 -9.46
CA GLN A 239 -11.30 23.88 -9.72
C GLN A 239 -11.60 23.61 -11.20
N LEU A 240 -10.99 22.55 -11.75
CA LEU A 240 -11.16 22.15 -13.14
C LEU A 240 -12.18 21.00 -13.21
N ILE A 241 -13.34 21.24 -13.80
CA ILE A 241 -14.34 20.19 -14.03
C ILE A 241 -14.05 19.49 -15.35
N VAL A 242 -13.87 18.17 -15.30
CA VAL A 242 -13.68 17.30 -16.47
C VAL A 242 -14.79 16.26 -16.55
N LYS A 243 -15.07 15.77 -17.77
CA LYS A 243 -16.01 14.65 -17.95
C LYS A 243 -15.25 13.34 -17.98
N VAL A 244 -15.57 12.43 -17.07
CA VAL A 244 -14.97 11.09 -17.00
C VAL A 244 -16.00 9.99 -17.26
N PRO A 245 -15.60 8.82 -17.80
CA PRO A 245 -16.48 7.68 -17.88
C PRO A 245 -16.91 7.23 -16.48
N SER A 246 -18.21 7.03 -16.29
CA SER A 246 -18.82 6.45 -15.08
C SER A 246 -19.38 5.08 -15.42
N LEU A 247 -19.14 4.10 -14.56
CA LEU A 247 -19.66 2.74 -14.68
C LEU A 247 -20.40 2.36 -13.39
N THR A 248 -21.55 1.71 -13.53
CA THR A 248 -22.16 0.94 -12.44
C THR A 248 -21.29 -0.28 -12.14
N VAL A 249 -21.38 -0.79 -10.91
CA VAL A 249 -20.63 -2.00 -10.51
C VAL A 249 -21.00 -3.21 -11.38
N VAL A 250 -22.27 -3.36 -11.76
CA VAL A 250 -22.73 -4.47 -12.60
C VAL A 250 -22.09 -4.42 -13.99
N THR A 251 -22.07 -3.25 -14.64
CA THR A 251 -21.44 -3.07 -15.94
C THR A 251 -19.93 -3.27 -15.85
N PHE A 252 -19.29 -2.70 -14.82
CA PHE A 252 -17.87 -2.87 -14.54
C PHE A 252 -17.49 -4.35 -14.37
N ALA A 253 -18.18 -5.05 -13.46
CA ALA A 253 -17.91 -6.45 -13.14
C ALA A 253 -18.10 -7.36 -14.35
N LYS A 254 -19.16 -7.13 -15.14
CA LYS A 254 -19.40 -7.86 -16.40
C LYS A 254 -18.27 -7.61 -17.41
N LYS A 255 -17.89 -6.34 -17.61
CA LYS A 255 -16.86 -5.94 -18.58
C LYS A 255 -15.50 -6.56 -18.26
N TYR A 256 -15.13 -6.64 -16.98
CA TYR A 256 -13.83 -7.18 -16.56
C TYR A 256 -13.88 -8.62 -16.05
N SER A 257 -15.04 -9.28 -16.16
CA SER A 257 -15.25 -10.68 -15.73
C SER A 257 -14.87 -10.90 -14.26
N VAL A 258 -15.30 -9.98 -13.40
CA VAL A 258 -15.05 -10.07 -11.95
C VAL A 258 -15.84 -11.26 -11.38
N PRO A 259 -15.19 -12.21 -10.68
CA PRO A 259 -15.89 -13.31 -10.03
C PRO A 259 -16.72 -12.78 -8.85
N THR A 260 -17.80 -13.49 -8.51
CA THR A 260 -18.63 -13.14 -7.35
C THR A 260 -17.85 -13.19 -6.04
N ASN A 261 -16.99 -14.21 -5.87
CA ASN A 261 -16.10 -14.36 -4.72
C ASN A 261 -14.65 -14.01 -5.11
N PHE A 262 -14.13 -12.92 -4.57
CA PHE A 262 -12.74 -12.48 -4.74
C PHE A 262 -12.13 -12.05 -3.42
N GLY A 263 -10.82 -11.81 -3.39
CA GLY A 263 -10.12 -11.61 -2.14
C GLY A 263 -10.42 -10.27 -1.48
N ILE A 264 -10.16 -9.16 -2.17
CA ILE A 264 -10.17 -7.84 -1.53
C ILE A 264 -10.89 -6.81 -2.40
N LEU A 265 -11.78 -6.04 -1.79
CA LEU A 265 -12.37 -4.83 -2.34
C LEU A 265 -11.90 -3.64 -1.51
N SER A 266 -11.15 -2.72 -2.10
CA SER A 266 -10.74 -1.45 -1.52
C SER A 266 -11.57 -0.34 -2.15
N ILE A 267 -12.25 0.45 -1.31
CA ILE A 267 -13.11 1.56 -1.73
C ILE A 267 -12.60 2.83 -1.06
N ASP A 268 -11.91 3.64 -1.86
CA ASP A 268 -11.48 5.00 -1.57
C ASP A 268 -12.08 5.86 -2.69
N ALA A 269 -13.31 6.33 -2.47
CA ALA A 269 -14.07 6.99 -3.52
C ALA A 269 -14.78 8.19 -2.92
N GLU A 270 -14.06 9.30 -2.90
CA GLU A 270 -14.45 10.60 -2.36
C GLU A 270 -15.94 10.91 -2.54
N GLY A 271 -16.72 10.72 -1.47
CA GLY A 271 -18.14 11.08 -1.36
C GLY A 271 -19.15 10.15 -2.05
N VAL A 272 -18.73 9.01 -2.61
CA VAL A 272 -19.62 8.02 -3.24
C VAL A 272 -19.32 6.56 -2.84
N GLY A 273 -18.50 6.36 -1.82
CA GLY A 273 -18.10 5.04 -1.34
C GLY A 273 -19.28 4.17 -0.95
N ASP A 274 -20.29 4.73 -0.26
CA ASP A 274 -21.49 4.02 0.19
C ASP A 274 -22.30 3.48 -1.01
N VAL A 275 -22.50 4.30 -2.03
CA VAL A 275 -23.22 3.92 -3.25
C VAL A 275 -22.51 2.77 -3.99
N ILE A 276 -21.18 2.80 -4.02
CA ILE A 276 -20.36 1.75 -4.65
C ILE A 276 -20.43 0.46 -3.83
N LEU A 277 -20.25 0.56 -2.52
CA LEU A 277 -20.33 -0.56 -1.59
C LEU A 277 -21.68 -1.29 -1.72
N HIS A 278 -22.77 -0.55 -1.71
CA HIS A 278 -24.12 -1.11 -1.84
C HIS A 278 -24.29 -1.83 -3.18
N GLN A 279 -23.86 -1.22 -4.28
CA GLN A 279 -23.95 -1.87 -5.60
C GLN A 279 -23.17 -3.19 -5.69
N TRP A 280 -21.99 -3.29 -5.05
CA TRP A 280 -21.25 -4.55 -4.97
C TRP A 280 -22.04 -5.61 -4.20
N LEU A 281 -22.50 -5.29 -3.00
CA LEU A 281 -23.14 -6.29 -2.12
C LEU A 281 -24.56 -6.66 -2.57
N ASP A 282 -25.34 -5.69 -3.04
CA ASP A 282 -26.67 -5.91 -3.64
C ASP A 282 -26.56 -6.63 -4.98
N GLY A 283 -25.47 -6.42 -5.72
CA GLY A 283 -25.14 -7.16 -6.95
C GLY A 283 -24.75 -8.62 -6.73
N GLY A 284 -24.70 -9.09 -5.48
CA GLY A 284 -24.39 -10.48 -5.14
C GLY A 284 -22.89 -10.79 -5.06
N PHE A 285 -22.02 -9.78 -5.15
CA PHE A 285 -20.59 -9.97 -4.95
C PHE A 285 -20.26 -10.11 -3.47
N ARG A 286 -19.30 -10.98 -3.17
CA ARG A 286 -18.84 -11.31 -1.82
C ARG A 286 -17.32 -11.33 -1.80
N PRO A 287 -16.64 -10.17 -1.82
CA PRO A 287 -15.23 -10.12 -1.46
C PRO A 287 -14.99 -10.75 -0.08
N ALA A 288 -13.84 -11.39 0.14
CA ALA A 288 -13.47 -11.90 1.45
C ALA A 288 -13.24 -10.76 2.45
N TYR A 289 -12.58 -9.70 2.00
CA TYR A 289 -12.26 -8.51 2.78
C TYR A 289 -12.70 -7.25 2.05
N ILE A 290 -13.24 -6.30 2.82
CA ILE A 290 -13.56 -4.96 2.34
C ILE A 290 -12.76 -3.95 3.16
N LEU A 291 -11.97 -3.11 2.50
CA LEU A 291 -11.43 -1.87 3.06
C LEU A 291 -12.34 -0.75 2.57
N TYR A 292 -13.00 -0.10 3.52
CA TYR A 292 -13.94 0.97 3.22
C TYR A 292 -13.44 2.25 3.87
N GLU A 293 -13.04 3.21 3.05
CA GLU A 293 -12.73 4.55 3.54
C GLU A 293 -14.04 5.29 3.78
N GLN A 294 -14.29 5.68 5.04
CA GLN A 294 -15.50 6.40 5.43
C GLN A 294 -15.38 7.92 5.19
N LEU A 295 -14.16 8.40 4.96
CA LEU A 295 -13.90 9.82 4.81
C LEU A 295 -14.74 10.39 3.66
N HIS A 296 -15.31 11.57 3.89
CA HIS A 296 -16.16 12.29 2.92
C HIS A 296 -17.47 11.60 2.49
N ASN A 297 -17.77 10.38 2.92
CA ASN A 297 -19.04 9.71 2.61
C ASN A 297 -20.21 10.29 3.42
N LYS A 298 -21.38 10.40 2.75
CA LYS A 298 -22.60 10.98 3.33
C LYS A 298 -23.25 10.05 4.36
N GLU A 299 -23.18 8.75 4.13
CA GLU A 299 -23.76 7.75 5.03
C GLU A 299 -22.95 7.67 6.34
N PRO A 300 -23.58 7.77 7.53
CA PRO A 300 -22.88 7.58 8.79
C PRO A 300 -22.36 6.15 8.95
N ILE A 301 -21.16 6.00 9.51
CA ILE A 301 -20.51 4.69 9.70
C ILE A 301 -21.36 3.66 10.44
N SER A 302 -22.23 4.09 11.36
CA SER A 302 -23.14 3.18 12.07
C SER A 302 -24.15 2.52 11.13
N VAL A 303 -24.65 3.26 10.14
CA VAL A 303 -25.58 2.75 9.12
C VAL A 303 -24.83 1.78 8.21
N THR A 304 -23.62 2.16 7.76
CA THR A 304 -22.78 1.27 6.95
C THR A 304 -22.43 -0.02 7.70
N ALA A 305 -22.09 0.05 8.99
CA ALA A 305 -21.79 -1.12 9.81
C ALA A 305 -23.00 -2.06 9.98
N GLU A 306 -24.20 -1.51 10.17
CA GLU A 306 -25.45 -2.29 10.22
C GLU A 306 -25.73 -2.96 8.86
N TYR A 307 -25.57 -2.22 7.76
CA TYR A 307 -25.71 -2.74 6.41
C TYR A 307 -24.73 -3.89 6.15
N MET A 308 -23.44 -3.70 6.46
CA MET A 308 -22.40 -4.72 6.33
C MET A 308 -22.74 -5.99 7.13
N THR A 309 -23.23 -5.83 8.36
CA THR A 309 -23.67 -6.95 9.19
C THR A 309 -24.83 -7.71 8.55
N SER A 310 -25.82 -6.99 8.00
CA SER A 310 -26.96 -7.59 7.29
C SER A 310 -26.55 -8.37 6.03
N LYS A 311 -25.38 -8.03 5.46
CA LYS A 311 -24.80 -8.70 4.28
C LYS A 311 -23.83 -9.84 4.64
N GLY A 312 -23.74 -10.20 5.92
CA GLY A 312 -22.89 -11.30 6.38
C GLY A 312 -21.42 -10.92 6.53
N TYR A 313 -21.11 -9.64 6.78
CA TYR A 313 -19.78 -9.20 7.12
C TYR A 313 -19.66 -8.91 8.62
N LYS A 314 -18.48 -9.14 9.18
CA LYS A 314 -18.13 -8.70 10.53
C LYS A 314 -17.07 -7.60 10.43
N PHE A 315 -17.21 -6.58 11.27
CA PHE A 315 -16.18 -5.58 11.44
C PHE A 315 -14.96 -6.21 12.13
N LEU A 316 -13.76 -5.97 11.60
CA LEU A 316 -12.51 -6.44 12.18
C LEU A 316 -11.82 -5.34 12.98
N THR A 317 -11.50 -4.23 12.32
CA THR A 317 -10.71 -3.14 12.88
C THR A 317 -10.79 -1.89 12.02
N THR A 318 -10.27 -0.79 12.54
CA THR A 318 -10.02 0.45 11.79
C THR A 318 -8.52 0.68 11.76
N LEU A 319 -7.95 0.82 10.57
CA LEU A 319 -6.54 1.18 10.35
C LEU A 319 -6.53 2.46 9.51
N GLY A 320 -5.96 3.54 10.06
CA GLY A 320 -6.03 4.86 9.44
C GLY A 320 -7.48 5.28 9.21
N TRP A 321 -7.83 5.52 7.96
CA TRP A 321 -9.16 5.95 7.50
C TRP A 321 -10.02 4.78 7.01
N ASN A 322 -9.45 3.57 6.96
CA ASN A 322 -10.07 2.37 6.44
C ASN A 322 -10.76 1.55 7.54
N TYR A 323 -12.05 1.33 7.36
CA TYR A 323 -12.82 0.34 8.12
C TYR A 323 -12.73 -1.01 7.42
N ILE A 324 -12.20 -2.01 8.12
CA ILE A 324 -11.93 -3.33 7.56
C ILE A 324 -13.01 -4.31 8.00
N TYR A 325 -13.65 -4.94 7.02
CA TYR A 325 -14.67 -5.96 7.21
C TYR A 325 -14.25 -7.30 6.63
N GLU A 326 -14.69 -8.40 7.24
CA GLU A 326 -14.44 -9.78 6.81
C GLU A 326 -15.78 -10.49 6.57
N HIS A 327 -15.90 -11.20 5.45
CA HIS A 327 -17.07 -12.02 5.17
C HIS A 327 -17.13 -13.21 6.14
N GLN A 328 -18.24 -13.37 6.88
CA GLN A 328 -18.40 -14.37 7.96
C GLN A 328 -18.30 -15.82 7.51
N ASP A 329 -18.46 -16.01 6.21
CA ASP A 329 -18.49 -17.29 5.52
C ASP A 329 -17.08 -17.88 5.31
N LEU A 330 -16.03 -17.17 5.77
CA LEU A 330 -14.68 -17.69 5.94
C LEU A 330 -14.66 -18.57 7.20
N PRO A 331 -14.31 -19.88 7.10
CA PRO A 331 -14.29 -20.78 8.25
C PRO A 331 -13.42 -20.17 9.32
N ASP A 332 -13.96 -19.93 10.52
CA ASP A 332 -13.24 -19.30 11.63
C ASP A 332 -11.82 -19.84 11.72
N GLU A 333 -10.85 -18.95 12.00
CA GLU A 333 -9.49 -19.39 12.24
C GLU A 333 -9.62 -20.51 13.25
N GLY A 334 -9.33 -21.74 12.83
CA GLY A 334 -9.10 -22.85 13.73
C GLY A 334 -7.83 -22.53 14.49
N LEU A 335 -7.83 -21.44 15.25
CA LEU A 335 -6.97 -21.22 16.37
C LEU A 335 -7.28 -22.38 17.28
N ASN A 336 -6.57 -23.49 17.05
CA ASN A 336 -6.17 -24.36 18.11
C ASN A 336 -5.70 -23.42 19.22
N GLN A 337 -6.55 -23.21 20.24
CA GLN A 337 -6.22 -22.52 21.48
C GLN A 337 -5.21 -23.36 22.29
N GLN A 338 -4.24 -23.96 21.62
CA GLN A 338 -3.13 -24.68 22.21
C GLN A 338 -1.92 -23.75 22.18
N GLY A 339 -1.69 -23.07 23.29
CA GLY A 339 -0.35 -22.57 23.62
C GLY A 339 -0.12 -21.07 23.44
N PHE A 340 -0.83 -20.23 24.20
CA PHE A 340 -0.29 -18.93 24.66
C PHE A 340 -0.57 -18.68 26.14
N ASP A 341 -0.76 -19.75 26.93
CA ASP A 341 -0.64 -19.72 28.39
C ASP A 341 0.63 -20.49 28.78
N SER A 342 1.79 -19.82 28.75
CA SER A 342 2.99 -20.12 29.57
C SER A 342 3.89 -18.89 29.62
#